data_AF-A0A398D4W3-F1
#
_entry.id   AF-A0A398D4W3-F1
#
_cell.length_a   1.000
_cell.length_b   1.000
_cell.length_c   1.000
_cell.angle_alpha   90.00
_cell.angle_beta   90.00
_cell.angle_gamma   90.00
#
_symmetry.space_group_name_H-M   'P 1'
#
loop_
_entity.id
_entity.type
_entity.pdbx_description
1 polymer ?
#
loop_
_entity_poly.entity_id
_entity_poly.type
_entity_poly.pdbx_seq_one_letter_code
_entity_poly.pdbx_strand_id
1 'polypeptide(L)'
;MEKELNYIDLIRTRHSTRDYEQHPLTDADRAQIMEAVASAVPLSSTVHLEWKVAARSPMGCSGLVYAESGTSDEELAEYGYQGEQIVLALLADGWGTCWYAMVRMPGSPCSITVGKPAARGVRSVVMGTLSRGHMRKSLEQLVTGGIPEHSSPLVRTVLESARLAPSAVNRQPWNFEVASDTQIVIKGNVGRFPDIGICLANAMVTARQLAGKATVSRLDEGKYSVAW
;
A
#
# COMPACT_ATOMS: atom_id res chain seq x y z
N MET A 1 3.21 -13.20 -23.87
CA MET A 1 2.74 -13.89 -22.65
C MET A 1 2.88 -12.86 -21.54
N GLU A 2 1.82 -12.11 -21.25
CA GLU A 2 1.82 -11.23 -20.08
C GLU A 2 2.06 -12.09 -18.85
N LYS A 3 3.09 -11.76 -18.10
CA LYS A 3 3.37 -12.45 -16.84
C LYS A 3 2.31 -11.97 -15.86
N GLU A 4 1.37 -12.85 -15.53
CA GLU A 4 0.36 -12.55 -14.51
C GLU A 4 1.06 -12.11 -13.22
N LEU A 5 0.70 -10.92 -12.73
CA LEU A 5 1.36 -10.30 -11.59
C LEU A 5 1.01 -11.09 -10.31
N ASN A 6 2.01 -11.63 -9.64
CA ASN A 6 1.82 -12.27 -8.34
C ASN A 6 1.90 -11.24 -7.21
N TYR A 7 0.75 -10.70 -6.81
CA TYR A 7 0.64 -9.71 -5.72
C TYR A 7 1.13 -10.24 -4.38
N ILE A 8 0.92 -11.52 -4.07
CA ILE A 8 1.34 -12.11 -2.79
C ILE A 8 2.87 -12.05 -2.66
N ASP A 9 3.59 -12.43 -3.70
CA ASP A 9 5.05 -12.34 -3.73
C ASP A 9 5.54 -10.89 -3.75
N LEU A 10 4.84 -10.01 -4.48
CA LEU A 10 5.18 -8.59 -4.55
C LEU A 10 5.03 -7.91 -3.19
N ILE A 11 3.91 -8.16 -2.48
CA ILE A 11 3.67 -7.65 -1.12
C ILE A 11 4.73 -8.18 -0.15
N ARG A 12 5.08 -9.46 -0.26
CA ARG A 12 6.09 -10.10 0.59
C ARG A 12 7.49 -9.53 0.39
N THR A 13 7.84 -9.18 -0.84
CA THR A 13 9.19 -8.70 -1.20
C THR A 13 9.32 -7.18 -1.21
N ARG A 14 8.19 -6.45 -1.16
CA ARG A 14 8.16 -5.00 -1.07
C ARG A 14 8.90 -4.50 0.17
N HIS A 15 9.72 -3.49 -0.03
CA HIS A 15 10.35 -2.72 1.02
C HIS A 15 10.34 -1.24 0.67
N SER A 16 10.46 -0.38 1.68
CA SER A 16 10.60 1.06 1.46
C SER A 16 11.99 1.37 0.91
N THR A 17 12.06 1.76 -0.36
CA THR A 17 13.30 2.21 -1.01
C THR A 17 13.69 3.58 -0.48
N ARG A 18 14.94 3.73 -0.05
CA ARG A 18 15.48 4.98 0.50
C ARG A 18 16.84 5.36 -0.07
N ASP A 19 17.31 4.59 -1.05
CA ASP A 19 18.54 4.83 -1.79
C ASP A 19 18.20 4.62 -3.27
N TYR A 20 18.41 5.67 -4.06
CA TYR A 20 17.93 5.80 -5.42
C TYR A 20 19.08 6.19 -6.34
N GLU A 21 19.04 5.72 -7.57
CA GLU A 21 19.90 6.23 -8.63
C GLU A 21 19.56 7.71 -8.89
N GLN A 22 20.58 8.54 -9.02
CA GLN A 22 20.40 9.97 -9.26
C GLN A 22 20.11 10.20 -10.75
N HIS A 23 18.83 10.35 -11.09
CA HIS A 23 18.41 10.79 -12.41
C HIS A 23 17.08 11.56 -12.35
N PRO A 24 16.91 12.59 -13.18
CA PRO A 24 15.60 13.23 -13.36
C PRO A 24 14.63 12.29 -14.08
N LEU A 25 13.33 12.52 -13.89
CA LEU A 25 12.30 11.82 -14.67
C LEU A 25 12.31 12.30 -16.12
N THR A 26 12.48 11.36 -17.05
CA THR A 26 12.24 11.54 -18.48
C THR A 26 10.74 11.54 -18.79
N ASP A 27 10.35 11.87 -20.02
CA ASP A 27 8.94 11.78 -20.45
C ASP A 27 8.44 10.32 -20.46
N ALA A 28 9.32 9.38 -20.80
CA ALA A 28 9.01 7.95 -20.73
C ALA A 28 8.78 7.49 -19.28
N ASP A 29 9.60 7.96 -18.33
CA ASP A 29 9.41 7.66 -16.90
C ASP A 29 8.07 8.19 -16.40
N ARG A 30 7.71 9.42 -16.78
CA ARG A 30 6.42 10.03 -16.42
C ARG A 30 5.26 9.24 -17.00
N ALA A 31 5.35 8.82 -18.26
CA ALA A 31 4.30 8.02 -18.89
C ALA A 31 4.09 6.70 -18.13
N GLN A 32 5.17 5.99 -17.78
CA GLN A 32 5.07 4.75 -17.01
C GLN A 32 4.49 4.96 -15.61
N ILE A 33 4.90 6.03 -14.91
CA ILE A 33 4.32 6.37 -13.60
C ILE A 33 2.83 6.68 -13.73
N MET A 34 2.43 7.41 -14.77
CA MET A 34 1.02 7.75 -14.99
C MET A 34 0.18 6.55 -15.44
N GLU A 35 0.77 5.53 -16.07
CA GLU A 35 0.10 4.26 -16.33
C GLU A 35 -0.20 3.49 -15.04
N ALA A 36 0.76 3.45 -14.11
CA ALA A 36 0.52 2.91 -12.77
C ALA A 36 -0.58 3.68 -12.03
N VAL A 37 -0.61 5.00 -12.14
CA VAL A 37 -1.70 5.85 -11.62
C VAL A 37 -3.05 5.48 -12.23
N ALA A 38 -3.12 5.35 -13.55
CA ALA A 38 -4.36 5.03 -14.27
C ALA A 38 -4.89 3.62 -13.97
N SER A 39 -4.04 2.71 -13.50
CA SER A 39 -4.42 1.35 -13.11
C SER A 39 -5.14 1.24 -11.76
N ALA A 40 -5.04 2.28 -10.91
CA ALA A 40 -5.64 2.27 -9.59
C ALA A 40 -7.16 2.43 -9.69
N VAL A 41 -7.90 1.62 -8.94
CA VAL A 41 -9.35 1.72 -8.84
C VAL A 41 -9.78 2.38 -7.53
N PRO A 42 -10.86 3.16 -7.53
CA PRO A 42 -11.33 3.80 -6.31
C PRO A 42 -11.97 2.79 -5.34
N LEU A 43 -11.90 3.09 -4.05
CA LEU A 43 -12.62 2.41 -2.97
C LEU A 43 -14.07 2.90 -2.88
N SER A 44 -14.28 4.20 -3.04
CA SER A 44 -15.58 4.87 -3.00
C SER A 44 -15.91 5.52 -4.35
N SER A 45 -17.18 5.43 -4.78
CA SER A 45 -17.63 6.10 -6.00
C SER A 45 -17.79 7.61 -5.85
N THR A 46 -17.73 8.15 -4.63
CA THR A 46 -17.96 9.57 -4.32
C THR A 46 -16.67 10.33 -4.04
N VAL A 47 -15.56 9.65 -3.78
CA VAL A 47 -14.26 10.27 -3.55
C VAL A 47 -13.45 10.21 -4.84
N HIS A 48 -13.02 11.38 -5.31
CA HIS A 48 -12.22 11.52 -6.53
C HIS A 48 -10.86 12.13 -6.18
N LEU A 49 -9.78 11.36 -6.41
CA LEU A 49 -8.41 11.80 -6.22
C LEU A 49 -7.73 12.00 -7.57
N GLU A 50 -7.11 13.16 -7.76
CA GLU A 50 -6.32 13.47 -8.95
C GLU A 50 -4.83 13.26 -8.64
N TRP A 51 -4.33 12.05 -8.91
CA TRP A 51 -2.93 11.71 -8.69
C TRP A 51 -2.02 12.34 -9.75
N LYS A 52 -0.91 12.91 -9.28
CA LYS A 52 0.07 13.68 -10.07
C LYS A 52 1.48 13.21 -9.72
N VAL A 53 2.42 13.48 -10.62
CA VAL A 53 3.86 13.31 -10.37
C VAL A 53 4.59 14.66 -10.39
N ALA A 54 5.24 15.01 -9.29
CA ALA A 54 6.11 16.17 -9.19
C ALA A 54 7.58 15.77 -9.34
N ALA A 55 8.35 16.55 -10.11
CA ALA A 55 9.80 16.43 -10.18
C ALA A 55 10.45 17.05 -8.93
N ARG A 56 10.35 16.34 -7.81
CA ARG A 56 11.01 16.66 -6.54
C ARG A 56 11.77 15.43 -6.06
N SER A 57 12.97 15.66 -5.53
CA SER A 57 13.93 14.60 -5.22
C SER A 57 14.30 14.50 -3.73
N PRO A 58 13.35 14.52 -2.78
CA PRO A 58 13.71 14.26 -1.39
C PRO A 58 14.34 12.87 -1.27
N MET A 59 15.37 12.75 -0.43
CA MET A 59 16.12 11.49 -0.24
C MET A 59 16.77 10.94 -1.54
N GLY A 60 16.91 11.78 -2.58
CA GLY A 60 17.54 11.39 -3.84
C GLY A 60 16.62 10.62 -4.80
N CYS A 61 15.31 10.54 -4.57
CA CYS A 61 14.37 9.95 -5.54
C CYS A 61 14.24 10.82 -6.79
N SER A 62 13.60 10.29 -7.84
CA SER A 62 13.40 11.02 -9.11
C SER A 62 12.15 11.90 -9.09
N GLY A 63 11.13 11.50 -8.32
CA GLY A 63 9.89 12.26 -8.20
C GLY A 63 9.04 11.90 -6.97
N LEU A 64 7.95 12.64 -6.80
CA LEU A 64 6.91 12.41 -5.81
C LEU A 64 5.57 12.18 -6.50
N VAL A 65 4.94 11.03 -6.25
CA VAL A 65 3.55 10.75 -6.63
C VAL A 65 2.64 11.14 -5.46
N TYR A 66 1.61 11.94 -5.74
CA TYR A 66 0.70 12.45 -4.71
C TYR A 66 -0.65 12.85 -5.31
N ALA A 67 -1.68 12.95 -4.48
CA ALA A 67 -2.91 13.66 -4.80
C ALA A 67 -3.25 14.66 -3.69
N GLU A 68 -4.13 15.60 -4.00
CA GLU A 68 -4.82 16.38 -2.96
C GLU A 68 -5.94 15.51 -2.37
N SER A 69 -6.15 15.61 -1.06
CA SER A 69 -7.17 14.85 -0.35
C SER A 69 -7.80 15.73 0.72
N GLY A 70 -9.10 15.55 0.92
CA GLY A 70 -9.75 16.03 2.14
C GLY A 70 -9.27 15.26 3.38
N THR A 71 -9.86 15.59 4.52
CA THR A 71 -9.42 15.12 5.84
C THR A 71 -10.39 14.15 6.50
N SER A 72 -11.49 13.78 5.84
CA SER A 72 -12.39 12.75 6.37
C SER A 72 -11.72 11.38 6.40
N ASP A 73 -12.27 10.46 7.20
CA ASP A 73 -11.75 9.10 7.28
C ASP A 73 -11.87 8.35 5.95
N GLU A 74 -12.96 8.57 5.22
CA GLU A 74 -13.22 7.98 3.90
C GLU A 74 -12.22 8.49 2.86
N GLU A 75 -12.02 9.81 2.75
CA GLU A 75 -11.05 10.39 1.80
C GLU A 75 -9.62 9.96 2.09
N LEU A 76 -9.24 9.91 3.37
CA LEU A 76 -7.91 9.49 3.77
C LEU A 76 -7.70 7.98 3.56
N ALA A 77 -8.73 7.15 3.76
CA ALA A 77 -8.68 5.73 3.42
C ALA A 77 -8.61 5.52 1.90
N GLU A 78 -9.36 6.28 1.12
CA GLU A 78 -9.27 6.31 -0.35
C GLU A 78 -7.83 6.62 -0.80
N TYR A 79 -7.20 7.62 -0.18
CA TYR A 79 -5.83 8.02 -0.49
C TYR A 79 -4.83 6.88 -0.28
N GLY A 80 -4.94 6.19 0.85
CA GLY A 80 -4.10 5.03 1.14
C GLY A 80 -4.38 3.86 0.18
N TYR A 81 -5.65 3.64 -0.14
CA TYR A 81 -6.11 2.52 -0.95
C TYR A 81 -5.65 2.63 -2.41
N GLN A 82 -5.88 3.79 -3.05
CA GLN A 82 -5.37 4.04 -4.39
C GLN A 82 -3.85 4.12 -4.38
N GLY A 83 -3.26 4.82 -3.41
CA GLY A 83 -1.82 5.00 -3.33
C GLY A 83 -1.04 3.68 -3.24
N GLU A 84 -1.52 2.70 -2.46
CA GLU A 84 -0.82 1.41 -2.37
C GLU A 84 -1.01 0.56 -3.64
N GLN A 85 -2.15 0.66 -4.34
CA GLN A 85 -2.29 0.06 -5.67
C GLN A 85 -1.26 0.62 -6.65
N ILE A 86 -1.08 1.94 -6.66
CA ILE A 86 -0.06 2.62 -7.48
C ILE A 86 1.34 2.16 -7.08
N VAL A 87 1.63 2.06 -5.78
CA VAL A 87 2.90 1.53 -5.26
C VAL A 87 3.17 0.13 -5.79
N LEU A 88 2.19 -0.77 -5.73
CA LEU A 88 2.34 -2.15 -6.21
C LEU A 88 2.55 -2.18 -7.74
N ALA A 89 1.80 -1.41 -8.51
CA ALA A 89 1.99 -1.30 -9.96
C ALA A 89 3.41 -0.80 -10.31
N LEU A 90 3.89 0.25 -9.64
CA LEU A 90 5.25 0.76 -9.81
C LEU A 90 6.32 -0.28 -9.45
N LEU A 91 6.13 -1.03 -8.36
CA LEU A 91 7.08 -2.07 -7.94
C LEU A 91 7.14 -3.24 -8.93
N ALA A 92 6.00 -3.62 -9.52
CA ALA A 92 5.93 -4.64 -10.57
C ALA A 92 6.80 -4.26 -11.77
N ASP A 93 6.90 -2.97 -12.06
CA ASP A 93 7.69 -2.36 -13.12
C ASP A 93 9.15 -2.04 -12.70
N GLY A 94 9.57 -2.49 -11.52
CA GLY A 94 10.94 -2.35 -11.03
C GLY A 94 11.28 -0.96 -10.46
N TRP A 95 10.28 -0.12 -10.20
CA TRP A 95 10.49 1.15 -9.49
C TRP A 95 10.68 0.93 -7.99
N GLY A 96 11.57 1.71 -7.39
CA GLY A 96 11.66 1.84 -5.94
C GLY A 96 10.64 2.84 -5.43
N THR A 97 9.99 2.52 -4.32
CA THR A 97 8.97 3.38 -3.71
C THR A 97 9.13 3.53 -2.19
N CYS A 98 8.68 4.66 -1.65
CA CYS A 98 8.51 4.84 -0.21
C CYS A 98 7.41 5.86 0.11
N TRP A 99 6.46 5.47 0.96
CA TRP A 99 5.56 6.42 1.62
C TRP A 99 6.37 7.43 2.43
N TYR A 100 6.16 8.73 2.16
CA TYR A 100 6.96 9.82 2.67
C TYR A 100 6.09 10.99 3.13
N ALA A 101 6.12 11.28 4.43
CA ALA A 101 5.28 12.29 5.05
C ALA A 101 6.07 13.53 5.55
N MET A 102 7.41 13.53 5.44
CA MET A 102 8.25 14.64 5.91
C MET A 102 8.20 15.85 4.96
N VAL A 103 8.17 15.62 3.65
CA VAL A 103 7.87 16.66 2.66
C VAL A 103 6.48 16.38 2.13
N ARG A 104 5.54 17.26 2.46
CA ARG A 104 4.17 17.18 1.97
C ARG A 104 4.02 18.11 0.77
N MET A 105 3.40 17.58 -0.27
CA MET A 105 2.90 18.40 -1.36
C MET A 105 1.63 19.14 -0.89
N PRO A 106 1.29 20.30 -1.49
CA PRO A 106 0.07 21.03 -1.14
C PRO A 106 -1.16 20.11 -1.18
N GLY A 107 -2.03 20.21 -0.17
CA GLY A 107 -3.26 19.41 -0.07
C GLY A 107 -3.08 17.91 0.15
N SER A 108 -1.84 17.40 0.24
CA SER A 108 -1.57 15.96 0.31
C SER A 108 -1.24 15.52 1.75
N PRO A 109 -1.84 14.41 2.26
CA PRO A 109 -1.53 13.88 3.59
C PRO A 109 -0.10 13.33 3.68
N CYS A 110 0.39 12.75 2.58
CA CYS A 110 1.75 12.22 2.39
C CYS A 110 2.01 11.96 0.90
N SER A 111 3.26 11.90 0.48
CA SER A 111 3.63 11.55 -0.90
C SER A 111 4.21 10.14 -0.98
N ILE A 112 4.33 9.60 -2.18
CA ILE A 112 5.08 8.38 -2.50
C ILE A 112 6.33 8.82 -3.27
N THR A 113 7.52 8.59 -2.73
CA THR A 113 8.75 8.78 -3.49
C THR A 113 8.84 7.71 -4.56
N VAL A 114 9.31 8.08 -5.76
CA VAL A 114 9.52 7.16 -6.88
C VAL A 114 10.88 7.41 -7.54
N GLY A 115 11.59 6.36 -7.90
CA GLY A 115 12.89 6.40 -8.59
C GLY A 115 13.44 5.00 -8.81
N LYS A 116 14.51 4.86 -9.61
CA LYS A 116 15.18 3.57 -9.77
C LYS A 116 15.96 3.23 -8.49
N PRO A 117 15.80 2.02 -7.90
CA PRO A 117 16.59 1.63 -6.74
C PRO A 117 18.06 1.63 -7.08
N ALA A 118 18.91 2.21 -6.23
CA ALA A 118 20.35 2.13 -6.44
C ALA A 118 20.82 0.66 -6.42
N ALA A 119 21.81 0.33 -7.27
CA ALA A 119 22.46 -0.98 -7.26
C ALA A 119 22.89 -1.38 -5.84
N ARG A 120 22.74 -2.66 -5.49
CA ARG A 120 23.08 -3.14 -4.14
C ARG A 120 24.56 -2.88 -3.85
N GLY A 121 24.82 -1.98 -2.91
CA GLY A 121 26.14 -1.62 -2.41
C GLY A 121 26.15 -1.50 -0.88
N VAL A 122 27.30 -1.16 -0.30
CA VAL A 122 27.45 -1.03 1.18
C VAL A 122 26.39 -0.10 1.77
N ARG A 123 26.09 1.01 1.10
CA ARG A 123 25.08 1.99 1.51
C ARG A 123 23.66 1.41 1.54
N SER A 124 23.26 0.69 0.49
CA SER A 124 21.92 0.08 0.41
C SER A 124 21.74 -1.03 1.45
N VAL A 125 22.80 -1.79 1.75
CA VAL A 125 22.79 -2.83 2.78
C VAL A 125 22.63 -2.20 4.16
N VAL A 126 23.41 -1.17 4.49
CA VAL A 126 23.32 -0.44 5.77
C VAL A 126 21.95 0.21 5.92
N MET A 127 21.42 0.84 4.88
CA MET A 127 20.10 1.49 4.95
C MET A 127 18.96 0.46 5.03
N GLY A 128 19.14 -0.71 4.41
CA GLY A 128 18.23 -1.84 4.50
C GLY A 128 18.19 -2.47 5.90
N THR A 129 19.34 -2.71 6.53
CA THR A 129 19.43 -3.29 7.89
C THR A 129 18.95 -2.34 8.98
N LEU A 130 19.15 -1.03 8.80
CA LEU A 130 18.56 0.00 9.69
C LEU A 130 17.04 0.15 9.49
N SER A 131 16.49 -0.38 8.40
CA SER A 131 15.05 -0.36 8.18
C SER A 131 14.35 -1.41 9.03
N ARG A 132 13.76 -0.97 10.15
CA ARG A 132 12.74 -1.74 10.90
C ARG A 132 11.49 -2.08 10.06
N GLY A 133 11.45 -1.70 8.78
CA GLY A 133 10.33 -1.89 7.86
C GLY A 133 9.94 -3.35 7.59
N HIS A 134 10.71 -4.34 8.06
CA HIS A 134 10.36 -5.77 8.00
C HIS A 134 9.82 -6.32 9.32
N MET A 135 9.97 -5.61 10.45
CA MET A 135 9.39 -6.08 11.71
C MET A 135 7.89 -5.82 11.68
N ARG A 136 7.10 -6.89 11.66
CA ARG A 136 5.64 -6.82 11.76
C ARG A 136 5.19 -7.51 13.03
N LYS A 137 4.13 -6.98 13.65
CA LYS A 137 3.36 -7.69 14.66
C LYS A 137 2.94 -9.03 14.06
N SER A 138 2.82 -10.06 14.89
CA SER A 138 2.31 -11.35 14.44
C SER A 138 0.80 -11.25 14.14
N LEU A 139 0.24 -12.20 13.39
CA LEU A 139 -1.21 -12.21 13.14
C LEU A 139 -2.00 -12.34 14.45
N GLU A 140 -1.49 -13.12 15.39
CA GLU A 140 -2.14 -13.37 16.69
C GLU A 140 -2.29 -12.08 17.52
N GLN A 141 -1.40 -11.10 17.30
CA GLN A 141 -1.49 -9.79 17.95
C GLN A 141 -2.51 -8.84 17.29
N LEU A 142 -2.98 -9.17 16.09
CA LEU A 142 -3.81 -8.30 15.26
C LEU A 142 -5.21 -8.87 15.01
N VAL A 143 -5.39 -10.19 15.06
CA VAL A 143 -6.68 -10.83 14.82
C VAL A 143 -7.46 -10.97 16.12
N THR A 144 -8.58 -10.24 16.22
CA THR A 144 -9.50 -10.33 17.35
C THR A 144 -10.22 -11.67 17.32
N GLY A 145 -10.20 -12.40 18.44
CA GLY A 145 -10.85 -13.73 18.54
C GLY A 145 -10.08 -14.88 17.88
N GLY A 146 -8.92 -14.60 17.27
CA GLY A 146 -8.13 -15.60 16.55
C GLY A 146 -8.69 -15.95 15.16
N ILE A 147 -7.97 -16.82 14.45
CA ILE A 147 -8.43 -17.38 13.17
C ILE A 147 -9.05 -18.75 13.48
N PRO A 148 -10.34 -19.00 13.18
CA PRO A 148 -10.97 -20.30 13.40
C PRO A 148 -10.19 -21.44 12.73
N GLU A 149 -10.00 -22.57 13.40
CA GLU A 149 -9.18 -23.70 12.91
C GLU A 149 -9.64 -24.25 11.55
N HIS A 150 -10.94 -24.20 11.28
CA HIS A 150 -11.54 -24.66 10.04
C HIS A 150 -11.62 -23.59 8.95
N SER A 151 -11.02 -22.41 9.16
CA SER A 151 -11.05 -21.34 8.16
C SER A 151 -10.33 -21.78 6.88
N SER A 152 -10.87 -21.36 5.74
CA SER A 152 -10.19 -21.51 4.45
C SER A 152 -8.75 -20.97 4.49
N PRO A 153 -7.76 -21.65 3.89
CA PRO A 153 -6.39 -21.13 3.79
C PRO A 153 -6.31 -19.73 3.16
N LEU A 154 -7.28 -19.40 2.30
CA LEU A 154 -7.40 -18.10 1.66
C LEU A 154 -7.55 -16.97 2.70
N VAL A 155 -8.34 -17.18 3.76
CA VAL A 155 -8.50 -16.22 4.87
C VAL A 155 -7.14 -15.86 5.47
N ARG A 156 -6.34 -16.88 5.79
CA ARG A 156 -5.00 -16.69 6.36
C ARG A 156 -4.08 -15.94 5.39
N THR A 157 -4.10 -16.28 4.10
CA THR A 157 -3.26 -15.59 3.10
C THR A 157 -3.65 -14.12 2.94
N VAL A 158 -4.94 -13.79 2.91
CA VAL A 158 -5.41 -12.40 2.85
C VAL A 158 -5.01 -11.62 4.09
N LEU A 159 -5.18 -12.20 5.28
CA LEU A 159 -4.75 -11.59 6.54
C LEU A 159 -3.24 -11.34 6.58
N GLU A 160 -2.42 -12.30 6.12
CA GLU A 160 -0.97 -12.14 6.03
C GLU A 160 -0.58 -10.99 5.09
N SER A 161 -1.17 -10.93 3.89
CA SER A 161 -0.92 -9.83 2.95
C SER A 161 -1.32 -8.46 3.52
N ALA A 162 -2.48 -8.39 4.16
CA ALA A 162 -2.97 -7.18 4.85
C ALA A 162 -2.00 -6.74 5.96
N ARG A 163 -1.50 -7.70 6.76
CA ARG A 163 -0.53 -7.46 7.84
C ARG A 163 0.80 -6.91 7.33
N LEU A 164 1.25 -7.32 6.14
CA LEU A 164 2.51 -6.87 5.55
C LEU A 164 2.48 -5.45 4.98
N ALA A 165 1.30 -4.83 4.90
CA ALA A 165 1.11 -3.45 4.46
C ALA A 165 2.09 -2.46 5.14
N PRO A 166 2.60 -1.45 4.41
CA PRO A 166 3.36 -0.37 5.02
C PRO A 166 2.45 0.44 5.96
N SER A 167 3.06 1.12 6.92
CA SER A 167 2.35 2.09 7.77
C SER A 167 3.29 3.16 8.28
N ALA A 168 2.75 4.33 8.61
CA ALA A 168 3.51 5.43 9.17
C ALA A 168 4.30 4.97 10.39
N VAL A 169 5.63 5.13 10.32
CA VAL A 169 6.62 4.64 11.31
C VAL A 169 6.42 3.19 11.76
N ASN A 170 5.84 2.36 10.90
CA ASN A 170 5.59 0.93 11.12
C ASN A 170 4.65 0.64 12.31
N ARG A 171 3.69 1.54 12.59
CA ARG A 171 2.73 1.40 13.71
C ARG A 171 1.79 0.22 13.58
N GLN A 172 1.44 -0.17 12.35
CA GLN A 172 0.44 -1.20 12.03
C GLN A 172 -0.87 -0.93 12.81
N PRO A 173 -1.54 0.20 12.51
CA PRO A 173 -2.67 0.71 13.30
C PRO A 173 -4.00 0.05 12.92
N TRP A 174 -3.99 -1.25 12.61
CA TRP A 174 -5.18 -2.03 12.23
C TRP A 174 -5.33 -3.25 13.13
N ASN A 175 -6.56 -3.71 13.28
CA ASN A 175 -6.91 -5.04 13.79
C ASN A 175 -7.82 -5.73 12.77
N PHE A 176 -7.85 -7.05 12.83
CA PHE A 176 -8.61 -7.90 11.94
C PHE A 176 -9.65 -8.70 12.70
N GLU A 177 -10.73 -9.06 12.02
CA GLU A 177 -11.74 -9.99 12.47
C GLU A 177 -12.10 -10.91 11.30
N VAL A 178 -12.18 -12.21 11.56
CA VAL A 178 -12.65 -13.19 10.57
C VAL A 178 -14.17 -13.26 10.69
N ALA A 179 -14.90 -12.71 9.72
CA ALA A 179 -16.35 -12.71 9.72
C ALA A 179 -16.91 -14.01 9.13
N SER A 180 -16.24 -14.58 8.12
CA SER A 180 -16.55 -15.88 7.52
C SER A 180 -15.36 -16.39 6.68
N ASP A 181 -15.49 -17.55 6.05
CA ASP A 181 -14.51 -18.08 5.08
C ASP A 181 -14.30 -17.22 3.83
N THR A 182 -15.22 -16.28 3.60
CA THR A 182 -15.23 -15.41 2.42
C THR A 182 -15.20 -13.93 2.77
N GLN A 183 -14.97 -13.58 4.05
CA GLN A 183 -14.99 -12.20 4.48
C GLN A 183 -14.14 -11.96 5.73
N ILE A 184 -13.32 -10.91 5.67
CA ILE A 184 -12.66 -10.33 6.84
C ILE A 184 -13.13 -8.90 7.05
N VAL A 185 -12.96 -8.42 8.29
CA VAL A 185 -13.15 -7.03 8.67
C VAL A 185 -11.81 -6.45 9.12
N ILE A 186 -11.50 -5.26 8.63
CA ILE A 186 -10.31 -4.48 9.00
C ILE A 186 -10.79 -3.23 9.73
N LYS A 187 -10.31 -3.05 10.97
CA LYS A 187 -10.61 -1.88 11.79
C LYS A 187 -9.34 -1.11 12.11
N GLY A 188 -9.35 0.18 11.77
CA GLY A 188 -8.26 1.09 12.06
C GLY A 188 -8.34 1.79 13.39
N ASN A 189 -7.19 2.24 13.88
CA ASN A 189 -7.12 3.24 14.94
C ASN A 189 -7.48 4.62 14.36
N VAL A 190 -8.25 5.40 15.12
CA VAL A 190 -8.67 6.75 14.77
C VAL A 190 -7.46 7.63 14.38
N GLY A 191 -7.59 8.39 13.30
CA GLY A 191 -6.57 9.34 12.82
C GLY A 191 -5.41 8.70 12.04
N ARG A 192 -5.51 7.43 11.65
CA ARG A 192 -4.52 6.71 10.83
C ARG A 192 -5.13 6.14 9.54
N PHE A 193 -6.12 6.82 8.98
CA PHE A 193 -6.92 6.32 7.87
C PHE A 193 -6.13 6.03 6.57
N PRO A 194 -5.07 6.76 6.19
CA PRO A 194 -4.24 6.34 5.05
C PRO A 194 -3.59 4.97 5.25
N ASP A 195 -3.14 4.67 6.48
CA ASP A 195 -2.57 3.36 6.79
C ASP A 195 -3.62 2.23 6.64
N ILE A 196 -4.90 2.53 6.84
CA ILE A 196 -6.01 1.58 6.65
C ILE A 196 -6.29 1.34 5.18
N GLY A 197 -6.35 2.40 4.38
CA GLY A 197 -6.46 2.30 2.93
C GLY A 197 -5.37 1.41 2.33
N ILE A 198 -4.12 1.62 2.75
CA ILE A 198 -2.97 0.82 2.35
C ILE A 198 -3.18 -0.66 2.72
N CYS A 199 -3.62 -0.93 3.95
CA CYS A 199 -3.90 -2.29 4.42
C CYS A 199 -5.03 -2.97 3.60
N LEU A 200 -6.08 -2.22 3.28
CA LEU A 200 -7.20 -2.68 2.46
C LEU A 200 -6.76 -3.03 1.04
N ALA A 201 -5.89 -2.24 0.43
CA ALA A 201 -5.38 -2.51 -0.92
C ALA A 201 -4.68 -3.87 -0.99
N ASN A 202 -3.80 -4.17 -0.02
CA ASN A 202 -3.11 -5.45 0.06
C ASN A 202 -4.06 -6.64 0.24
N ALA A 203 -5.04 -6.50 1.16
CA ALA A 203 -6.05 -7.53 1.39
C ALA A 203 -6.86 -7.78 0.12
N MET A 204 -7.26 -6.70 -0.54
CA MET A 204 -8.09 -6.71 -1.73
C MET A 204 -7.41 -7.39 -2.92
N VAL A 205 -6.21 -6.94 -3.32
CA VAL A 205 -5.51 -7.55 -4.47
C VAL A 205 -5.20 -9.02 -4.24
N THR A 206 -4.92 -9.41 -2.98
CA THR A 206 -4.71 -10.81 -2.61
C THR A 206 -5.99 -11.63 -2.71
N ALA A 207 -7.09 -11.14 -2.16
CA ALA A 207 -8.39 -11.81 -2.23
C ALA A 207 -8.84 -11.98 -3.68
N ARG A 208 -8.72 -10.92 -4.51
CA ARG A 208 -9.04 -10.97 -5.94
C ARG A 208 -8.17 -11.98 -6.69
N GLN A 209 -6.86 -12.02 -6.43
CA GLN A 209 -5.95 -12.98 -7.08
C GLN A 209 -6.32 -14.44 -6.76
N LEU A 210 -6.76 -14.72 -5.52
CA LEU A 210 -7.06 -16.09 -5.09
C LEU A 210 -8.48 -16.55 -5.42
N ALA A 211 -9.46 -15.64 -5.38
CA ALA A 211 -10.88 -15.96 -5.58
C ALA A 211 -11.45 -15.51 -6.93
N GLY A 212 -10.66 -14.82 -7.76
CA GLY A 212 -11.06 -14.23 -9.04
C GLY A 212 -11.86 -12.92 -8.92
N LYS A 213 -12.51 -12.67 -7.78
CA LYS A 213 -13.21 -11.42 -7.47
C LYS A 213 -13.07 -11.09 -5.99
N ALA A 214 -13.11 -9.80 -5.67
CA ALA A 214 -13.19 -9.32 -4.31
C ALA A 214 -13.74 -7.89 -4.29
N THR A 215 -14.35 -7.51 -3.18
CA THR A 215 -14.95 -6.20 -2.94
C THR A 215 -14.53 -5.67 -1.58
N VAL A 216 -14.35 -4.35 -1.50
CA VAL A 216 -14.12 -3.64 -0.23
C VAL A 216 -15.33 -2.76 0.04
N SER A 217 -15.88 -2.81 1.25
CA SER A 217 -17.04 -2.01 1.65
C SER A 217 -16.78 -1.29 2.96
N ARG A 218 -17.14 -0.01 3.04
CA ARG A 218 -17.13 0.74 4.30
C ARG A 218 -18.28 0.27 5.19
N LEU A 219 -17.98 -0.03 6.45
CA LEU A 219 -18.96 -0.45 7.47
C LEU A 219 -19.26 0.67 8.46
N ASP A 220 -18.23 1.40 8.87
CA ASP A 220 -18.26 2.50 9.83
C ASP A 220 -16.98 3.34 9.70
N GLU A 221 -16.81 4.38 10.52
CA GLU A 221 -15.59 5.18 10.57
C GLU A 221 -14.36 4.29 10.80
N GLY A 222 -13.43 4.30 9.84
CA GLY A 222 -12.22 3.49 9.90
C GLY A 222 -12.45 1.97 9.94
N LYS A 223 -13.65 1.47 9.63
CA LYS A 223 -14.00 0.05 9.64
C LYS A 223 -14.51 -0.39 8.27
N TYR A 224 -13.88 -1.40 7.70
CA TYR A 224 -14.16 -1.88 6.35
C TYR A 224 -14.22 -3.40 6.33
N SER A 225 -15.01 -3.97 5.41
CA SER A 225 -14.95 -5.39 5.08
C SER A 225 -14.24 -5.61 3.76
N VAL A 226 -13.56 -6.75 3.64
CA VAL A 226 -13.05 -7.29 2.37
C VAL A 226 -13.71 -8.65 2.20
N ALA A 227 -14.46 -8.82 1.13
CA ALA A 227 -15.19 -10.06 0.80
C ALA A 227 -14.81 -10.57 -0.59
N TRP A 228 -14.89 -11.87 -0.81
CA TRP A 228 -14.55 -12.54 -2.07
C TRP A 228 -15.54 -13.64 -2.47
#